data_AF-A0A3C1TMI2-F1
#
_entry.id   AF-A0A3C1TMI2-F1
#
_cell.length_a   1.000
_cell.length_b   1.000
_cell.length_c   1.000
_cell.angle_alpha   90.00
_cell.angle_beta   90.00
_cell.angle_gamma   90.00
#
_symmetry.space_group_name_H-M   'P 1'
#
loop_
_entity.id
_entity.type
_entity.pdbx_description
1 polymer ?
#
loop_
_entity_poly.entity_id
_entity_poly.type
_entity_poly.pdbx_seq_one_letter_code
_entity_poly.pdbx_strand_id
1 'polypeptide(L)'
;MKQKILNFVKNILRKTGFIIIRPKDSSLIKDIKKIFLHNERSFVYGLRKYLVDSLYCHASPGVMELVVNNLNLFIKKDVSRNKLLNLGGGTGQVSKIYESLGFEVYNVDIEEKNIDKKHIQFDLNSTDHLPYQDNYFDVIVCSEIIEHIENPWKLFRDVKKHLKESGLFVLTTPNIQSSFSKLKFLFLGYFHWFTPNCFSFHINPIFKWEVELIANKYDFKLEKICGSGDYYFNKNSGKLKKIMNKNESLIFFFKK
;
A
#
# COMPACT_ATOMS: atom_id res chain seq x y z
N MET A 1 5.20 -35.57 25.31
CA MET A 1 4.93 -34.49 26.30
C MET A 1 5.46 -33.12 25.84
N LYS A 2 6.72 -33.00 25.41
CA LYS A 2 7.35 -31.77 24.85
C LYS A 2 6.54 -31.08 23.73
N GLN A 3 6.00 -31.85 22.78
CA GLN A 3 5.22 -31.30 21.65
C GLN A 3 3.88 -30.68 22.08
N LYS A 4 3.23 -31.23 23.11
CA LYS A 4 1.96 -30.69 23.65
C LYS A 4 2.21 -29.36 24.39
N ILE A 5 3.31 -29.25 25.13
CA ILE A 5 3.73 -28.01 25.80
C ILE A 5 4.09 -26.92 24.77
N LEU A 6 4.83 -27.26 23.72
CA LEU A 6 5.15 -26.35 22.61
C LEU A 6 3.90 -25.83 21.88
N ASN A 7 2.91 -26.68 21.65
CA ASN A 7 1.65 -26.27 21.03
C ASN A 7 0.80 -25.39 21.97
N PHE A 8 0.78 -25.67 23.27
CA PHE A 8 0.08 -24.87 24.26
C PHE A 8 0.70 -23.47 24.39
N VAL A 9 2.02 -23.38 24.48
CA VAL A 9 2.77 -22.11 24.50
C VAL A 9 2.53 -21.31 23.21
N LYS A 10 2.56 -21.96 22.03
CA LYS A 10 2.21 -21.30 20.76
C LYS A 10 0.76 -20.78 20.72
N ASN A 11 -0.17 -21.48 21.37
CA ASN A 11 -1.58 -21.09 21.40
C ASN A 11 -1.81 -19.88 22.33
N ILE A 12 -1.13 -19.85 23.48
CA ILE A 12 -1.13 -18.70 24.39
C ILE A 12 -0.52 -17.49 23.70
N LEU A 13 0.66 -17.63 23.09
CA LEU A 13 1.35 -16.55 22.40
C LEU A 13 0.60 -16.04 21.15
N ARG A 14 -0.26 -16.86 20.53
CA ARG A 14 -1.19 -16.45 19.47
C ARG A 14 -2.37 -15.65 20.01
N LYS A 15 -2.97 -16.08 21.13
CA LYS A 15 -4.08 -15.37 21.77
C LYS A 15 -3.66 -14.03 22.40
N THR A 16 -2.39 -13.89 22.80
CA THR A 16 -1.85 -12.64 23.37
C THR A 16 -1.18 -11.72 22.34
N GLY A 17 -1.14 -12.10 21.05
CA GLY A 17 -0.54 -11.29 19.98
C GLY A 17 1.00 -11.26 19.94
N PHE A 18 1.66 -12.15 20.68
CA PHE A 18 3.13 -12.19 20.85
C PHE A 18 3.91 -13.09 19.87
N ILE A 19 3.24 -13.83 18.96
CA ILE A 19 3.93 -14.45 17.82
C ILE A 19 3.50 -13.79 16.54
N ILE A 20 4.46 -13.18 15.85
CA ILE A 20 4.14 -12.40 14.68
C ILE A 20 5.41 -12.54 13.73
N ILE A 21 5.24 -13.07 12.48
CA ILE A 21 6.13 -13.28 11.27
C ILE A 21 6.94 -14.58 11.04
N ARG A 22 6.89 -15.03 9.77
CA ARG A 22 7.76 -16.02 9.09
C ARG A 22 9.06 -15.37 8.53
N PRO A 23 10.27 -15.90 8.80
CA PRO A 23 11.58 -15.30 8.50
C PRO A 23 11.95 -14.94 7.05
N LYS A 24 11.14 -15.31 6.06
CA LYS A 24 11.54 -15.29 4.65
C LYS A 24 11.48 -13.90 3.98
N ASP A 25 10.70 -12.97 4.52
CA ASP A 25 10.45 -11.66 3.89
C ASP A 25 11.43 -10.58 4.40
N SER A 26 12.20 -10.87 5.46
CA SER A 26 13.08 -9.88 6.11
C SER A 26 14.36 -9.55 5.34
N SER A 27 14.83 -10.47 4.49
CA SER A 27 16.06 -10.25 3.71
C SER A 27 15.83 -9.20 2.63
N LEU A 28 14.79 -9.39 1.81
CA LEU A 28 14.46 -8.49 0.70
C LEU A 28 14.29 -7.04 1.16
N ILE A 29 13.49 -6.81 2.21
CA ILE A 29 13.25 -5.44 2.71
C ILE A 29 14.55 -4.82 3.26
N LYS A 30 15.41 -5.61 3.91
CA LYS A 30 16.72 -5.15 4.38
C LYS A 30 17.61 -4.75 3.20
N ASP A 31 17.57 -5.49 2.10
CA ASP A 31 18.38 -5.20 0.92
C ASP A 31 17.88 -3.97 0.17
N ILE A 32 16.56 -3.80 0.03
CA ILE A 32 15.94 -2.58 -0.55
C ILE A 32 16.36 -1.33 0.24
N LYS A 33 16.34 -1.38 1.58
CA LYS A 33 16.76 -0.23 2.41
C LYS A 33 18.24 0.13 2.31
N LYS A 34 19.11 -0.76 1.83
CA LYS A 34 20.51 -0.39 1.52
C LYS A 34 20.61 0.48 0.27
N ILE A 35 19.63 0.37 -0.63
CA ILE A 35 19.62 1.01 -1.94
C ILE A 35 18.79 2.30 -1.90
N PHE A 36 17.68 2.30 -1.17
CA PHE A 36 16.71 3.39 -1.18
C PHE A 36 16.69 4.20 0.12
N LEU A 37 16.35 5.48 -0.03
CA LEU A 37 16.14 6.40 1.08
C LEU A 37 15.08 5.84 2.03
N HIS A 38 15.39 5.87 3.32
CA HIS A 38 14.50 5.48 4.40
C HIS A 38 14.62 6.51 5.52
N ASN A 39 13.51 6.81 6.18
CA ASN A 39 13.46 7.80 7.24
C ASN A 39 12.79 7.23 8.47
N GLU A 40 13.30 7.63 9.63
CA GLU A 40 12.61 7.39 10.89
C GLU A 40 11.41 8.33 10.98
N ARG A 41 10.22 7.74 11.04
CA ARG A 41 8.97 8.45 11.20
C ARG A 41 8.38 8.12 12.55
N SER A 42 7.84 9.14 13.17
CA SER A 42 7.02 8.96 14.34
C SER A 42 5.55 8.98 13.98
N PHE A 43 4.77 8.08 14.55
CA PHE A 43 3.32 8.12 14.42
C PHE A 43 2.65 7.88 15.77
N VAL A 44 1.45 8.45 15.94
CA VAL A 44 0.69 8.40 17.19
C VAL A 44 -0.50 7.49 16.99
N TYR A 45 -0.61 6.47 17.84
CA TYR A 45 -1.75 5.56 17.86
C TYR A 45 -2.25 5.41 19.30
N GLY A 46 -3.52 5.74 19.52
CA GLY A 46 -4.04 5.92 20.89
C GLY A 46 -3.27 7.03 21.60
N LEU A 47 -2.75 6.72 22.79
CA LEU A 47 -1.97 7.65 23.63
C LEU A 47 -0.46 7.47 23.51
N ARG A 48 0.02 6.63 22.57
CA ARG A 48 1.43 6.27 22.46
C ARG A 48 2.02 6.74 21.14
N LYS A 49 3.18 7.38 21.21
CA LYS A 49 4.02 7.73 20.06
C LYS A 49 4.97 6.56 19.78
N TYR A 50 5.10 6.20 18.51
CA TYR A 50 5.95 5.11 18.04
C TYR A 50 6.95 5.67 17.04
N LEU A 51 8.17 5.13 17.06
CA LEU A 51 9.21 5.42 16.07
C LEU A 51 9.37 4.20 15.17
N VAL A 52 9.32 4.42 13.87
CA VAL A 52 9.49 3.39 12.85
C VAL A 52 10.41 3.91 11.78
N ASP A 53 11.39 3.10 11.42
CA ASP A 53 12.18 3.30 10.22
C ASP A 53 11.50 2.60 9.05
N SER A 54 11.06 3.35 8.03
CA SER A 54 10.38 2.84 6.84
C SER A 54 10.98 3.43 5.57
N LEU A 55 10.73 2.79 4.43
CA LEU A 55 11.04 3.39 3.13
C LEU A 55 10.43 4.79 3.02
N TYR A 56 11.20 5.73 2.51
CA TYR A 56 10.73 7.10 2.36
C TYR A 56 9.71 7.18 1.22
N CYS A 57 8.45 7.35 1.59
CA CYS A 57 7.30 7.47 0.68
C CYS A 57 6.20 8.25 1.40
N HIS A 58 5.28 8.94 0.73
CA HIS A 58 4.19 9.66 1.40
C HIS A 58 3.04 8.73 1.87
N ALA A 59 3.36 7.54 2.40
CA ALA A 59 2.39 6.57 2.92
C ALA A 59 2.65 6.21 4.39
N SER A 60 1.67 5.54 5.01
CA SER A 60 1.82 4.95 6.35
C SER A 60 2.97 3.91 6.37
N PRO A 61 3.75 3.81 7.47
CA PRO A 61 4.84 2.86 7.56
C PRO A 61 4.42 1.41 7.30
N GLY A 62 5.20 0.70 6.47
CA GLY A 62 4.95 -0.70 6.12
C GLY A 62 4.07 -0.91 4.89
N VAL A 63 3.38 0.12 4.38
CA VAL A 63 2.60 0.04 3.14
C VAL A 63 3.51 -0.39 1.99
N MET A 64 4.57 0.38 1.73
CA MET A 64 5.48 0.13 0.62
C MET A 64 6.22 -1.20 0.73
N GLU A 65 6.67 -1.55 1.93
CA GLU A 65 7.33 -2.83 2.19
C GLU A 65 6.39 -4.02 1.89
N LEU A 66 5.11 -3.92 2.26
CA LEU A 66 4.11 -4.94 1.96
C LEU A 66 3.79 -5.01 0.48
N VAL A 67 3.64 -3.86 -0.20
CA VAL A 67 3.45 -3.82 -1.66
C VAL A 67 4.59 -4.53 -2.36
N VAL A 68 5.84 -4.14 -2.10
CA VAL A 68 7.02 -4.74 -2.73
C VAL A 68 7.15 -6.24 -2.44
N ASN A 69 6.94 -6.65 -1.18
CA ASN A 69 7.00 -8.07 -0.81
C ASN A 69 5.94 -8.90 -1.56
N ASN A 70 4.73 -8.37 -1.73
CA ASN A 70 3.69 -9.08 -2.46
C ASN A 70 3.94 -9.07 -3.96
N LEU A 71 4.42 -7.97 -4.54
CA LEU A 71 4.83 -7.92 -5.95
C LEU A 71 5.82 -9.05 -6.25
N ASN A 72 6.86 -9.21 -5.42
CA ASN A 72 7.85 -10.30 -5.58
C ASN A 72 7.22 -11.72 -5.58
N LEU A 73 6.12 -11.95 -4.87
CA LEU A 73 5.44 -13.25 -4.84
C LEU A 73 4.60 -13.53 -6.10
N PHE A 74 4.09 -12.48 -6.76
CA PHE A 74 3.37 -12.60 -8.04
C PHE A 74 4.31 -12.79 -9.23
N ILE A 75 5.59 -12.43 -9.06
CA ILE A 75 6.66 -12.44 -10.06
C ILE A 75 7.43 -13.76 -9.98
N LYS A 76 6.80 -14.88 -10.39
CA LYS A 76 7.48 -16.20 -10.40
C LYS A 76 8.17 -16.54 -11.72
N LYS A 77 8.14 -15.64 -12.71
CA LYS A 77 8.81 -15.76 -14.01
C LYS A 77 9.28 -14.36 -14.39
N ASP A 78 10.55 -14.24 -14.77
CA ASP A 78 11.25 -13.05 -15.27
C ASP A 78 10.39 -11.78 -15.50
N VAL A 79 10.62 -10.74 -14.69
CA VAL A 79 9.87 -9.46 -14.72
C VAL A 79 10.43 -8.40 -15.63
N SER A 80 11.59 -8.63 -16.25
CA SER A 80 12.32 -7.62 -17.02
C SER A 80 11.49 -6.95 -18.14
N ARG A 81 10.32 -7.51 -18.49
CA ARG A 81 9.40 -7.02 -19.53
C ARG A 81 8.03 -6.57 -19.00
N ASN A 82 7.75 -6.73 -17.71
CA ASN A 82 6.45 -6.38 -17.15
C ASN A 82 6.35 -4.87 -16.98
N LYS A 83 5.27 -4.29 -17.47
CA LYS A 83 4.98 -2.86 -17.34
C LYS A 83 4.23 -2.61 -16.05
N LEU A 84 4.75 -1.70 -15.23
CA LEU A 84 4.12 -1.26 -13.98
C LEU A 84 3.76 0.21 -14.08
N LEU A 85 2.49 0.55 -13.87
CA LEU A 85 2.05 1.94 -13.67
C LEU A 85 2.01 2.28 -12.18
N ASN A 86 2.79 3.27 -11.77
CA ASN A 86 2.70 3.94 -10.49
C ASN A 86 1.74 5.13 -10.64
N LEU A 87 0.50 4.94 -10.19
CA LEU A 87 -0.62 5.86 -10.36
C LEU A 87 -0.73 6.77 -9.14
N GLY A 88 -0.56 8.08 -9.34
CA GLY A 88 -0.37 9.06 -8.27
C GLY A 88 0.99 8.90 -7.60
N GLY A 89 2.04 8.77 -8.40
CA GLY A 89 3.37 8.42 -7.93
C GLY A 89 4.23 9.57 -7.39
N GLY A 90 3.68 10.77 -7.32
CA GLY A 90 4.41 12.02 -7.07
C GLY A 90 5.54 12.21 -8.08
N THR A 91 6.68 12.72 -7.59
CA THR A 91 7.92 12.90 -8.36
C THR A 91 8.69 11.59 -8.66
N GLY A 92 8.04 10.42 -8.58
CA GLY A 92 8.62 9.13 -8.98
C GLY A 92 9.60 8.52 -7.97
N GLN A 93 9.57 8.95 -6.70
CA GLN A 93 10.46 8.43 -5.66
C GLN A 93 10.32 6.91 -5.48
N VAL A 94 9.08 6.42 -5.50
CA VAL A 94 8.75 5.00 -5.38
C VAL A 94 9.01 4.24 -6.69
N SER A 95 8.93 4.92 -7.84
CA SER A 95 9.16 4.32 -9.15
C SER A 95 10.54 3.66 -9.26
N LYS A 96 11.59 4.27 -8.69
CA LYS A 96 12.94 3.68 -8.64
C LYS A 96 13.00 2.35 -7.91
N ILE A 97 12.14 2.17 -6.90
CA ILE A 97 12.02 0.90 -6.18
C ILE A 97 11.49 -0.17 -7.13
N TYR A 98 10.41 0.12 -7.86
CA TYR A 98 9.83 -0.80 -8.83
C TYR A 98 10.79 -1.11 -9.99
N GLU A 99 11.57 -0.13 -10.46
CA GLU A 99 12.63 -0.34 -11.47
C GLU A 99 13.69 -1.33 -10.98
N SER A 100 14.14 -1.19 -9.72
CA SER A 100 15.13 -2.14 -9.14
C SER A 100 14.58 -3.56 -8.94
N LEU A 101 13.27 -3.72 -8.88
CA LEU A 101 12.61 -5.03 -8.89
C LEU A 101 12.53 -5.62 -10.31
N GLY A 102 12.96 -4.87 -11.34
CA GLY A 102 13.02 -5.31 -12.72
C GLY A 102 11.83 -4.87 -13.59
N PHE A 103 10.91 -4.05 -13.09
CA PHE A 103 9.77 -3.59 -13.90
C PHE A 103 10.16 -2.49 -14.89
N GLU A 104 9.45 -2.45 -16.02
CA GLU A 104 9.39 -1.26 -16.87
C GLU A 104 8.36 -0.29 -16.27
N VAL A 105 8.83 0.75 -15.57
CA VAL A 105 7.95 1.62 -14.77
C VAL A 105 7.46 2.82 -15.58
N TYR A 106 6.18 3.12 -15.39
CA TYR A 106 5.50 4.33 -15.84
C TYR A 106 4.98 5.03 -14.57
N ASN A 107 5.14 6.34 -14.49
CA ASN A 107 4.73 7.19 -13.38
C ASN A 107 3.73 8.24 -13.88
N VAL A 108 2.59 8.34 -13.21
CA VAL A 108 1.59 9.38 -13.45
C VAL A 108 1.32 10.12 -12.17
N ASP A 109 1.38 11.45 -12.22
CA ASP A 109 1.02 12.32 -11.10
C ASP A 109 0.74 13.75 -11.57
N ILE A 110 0.06 14.58 -10.77
CA ILE A 110 -0.12 16.02 -11.06
C ILE A 110 1.16 16.83 -10.89
N GLU A 111 2.10 16.35 -10.07
CA GLU A 111 3.40 16.99 -9.80
C GLU A 111 4.53 16.50 -10.74
N GLU A 112 4.23 15.57 -11.64
CA GLU A 112 5.22 15.01 -12.57
C GLU A 112 5.60 16.03 -13.66
N LYS A 113 6.81 15.91 -14.22
CA LYS A 113 7.38 16.92 -15.13
C LYS A 113 7.21 16.63 -16.63
N ASN A 114 6.36 15.69 -17.04
CA ASN A 114 6.17 15.34 -18.46
C ASN A 114 7.49 15.07 -19.21
N ILE A 115 8.39 14.28 -18.63
CA ILE A 115 9.75 14.11 -19.17
C ILE A 115 9.72 13.23 -20.42
N ASP A 116 8.89 12.20 -20.42
CA ASP A 116 8.73 11.26 -21.53
C ASP A 116 7.38 10.53 -21.44
N LYS A 117 7.17 9.52 -22.30
CA LYS A 117 5.95 8.68 -22.29
C LYS A 117 5.77 7.84 -21.01
N LYS A 118 6.82 7.68 -20.21
CA LYS A 118 6.79 6.95 -18.94
C LYS A 118 6.48 7.88 -17.77
N HIS A 119 6.88 9.15 -17.83
CA HIS A 119 6.69 10.14 -16.77
C HIS A 119 5.73 11.22 -17.24
N ILE A 120 4.44 11.05 -16.93
CA ILE A 120 3.38 11.92 -17.44
C ILE A 120 2.74 12.72 -16.30
N GLN A 121 2.62 14.02 -16.50
CA GLN A 121 1.79 14.90 -15.69
C GLN A 121 0.33 14.70 -16.05
N PHE A 122 -0.49 14.22 -15.11
CA PHE A 122 -1.90 14.00 -15.34
C PHE A 122 -2.69 14.14 -14.05
N ASP A 123 -3.77 14.90 -14.10
CA ASP A 123 -4.72 15.02 -12.99
C ASP A 123 -5.71 13.85 -13.04
N LEU A 124 -5.68 12.99 -12.02
CA LEU A 124 -6.59 11.85 -11.90
C LEU A 124 -8.06 12.26 -11.69
N ASN A 125 -8.31 13.51 -11.26
CA ASN A 125 -9.65 14.11 -11.20
C ASN A 125 -10.09 14.72 -12.53
N SER A 126 -9.22 14.80 -13.55
CA SER A 126 -9.63 15.19 -14.90
C SER A 126 -10.74 14.28 -15.43
N THR A 127 -11.61 14.82 -16.26
CA THR A 127 -12.62 14.05 -17.00
C THR A 127 -12.00 13.12 -18.04
N ASP A 128 -10.78 13.40 -18.47
CA ASP A 128 -10.06 12.59 -19.45
C ASP A 128 -9.65 11.22 -18.87
N HIS A 129 -9.45 10.25 -19.75
CA HIS A 129 -8.88 8.96 -19.41
C HIS A 129 -7.35 9.03 -19.41
N LEU A 130 -6.70 8.11 -18.69
CA LEU A 130 -5.24 7.99 -18.72
C LEU A 130 -4.74 7.87 -20.19
N PRO A 131 -3.64 8.54 -20.55
CA PRO A 131 -3.16 8.61 -21.93
C PRO A 131 -2.34 7.36 -22.32
N TYR A 132 -2.90 6.18 -22.06
CA TYR A 132 -2.28 4.90 -22.39
C TYR A 132 -3.20 4.02 -23.23
N GLN A 133 -2.64 2.98 -23.81
CA GLN A 133 -3.40 2.00 -24.57
C GLN A 133 -4.21 1.09 -23.64
N ASP A 134 -5.31 0.54 -24.14
CA ASP A 134 -6.04 -0.51 -23.45
C ASP A 134 -5.14 -1.73 -23.24
N ASN A 135 -5.31 -2.45 -22.12
CA ASN A 135 -4.53 -3.66 -21.80
C ASN A 135 -3.00 -3.46 -21.91
N TYR A 136 -2.48 -2.35 -21.40
CA TYR A 136 -1.07 -1.98 -21.54
C TYR A 136 -0.20 -2.42 -20.36
N PHE A 137 -0.74 -2.36 -19.14
CA PHE A 137 0.03 -2.61 -17.92
C PHE A 137 -0.19 -4.01 -17.35
N ASP A 138 0.89 -4.66 -16.91
CA ASP A 138 0.83 -5.93 -16.19
C ASP A 138 0.48 -5.70 -14.71
N VAL A 139 0.93 -4.57 -14.17
CA VAL A 139 0.67 -4.14 -12.79
C VAL A 139 0.29 -2.67 -12.78
N ILE A 140 -0.75 -2.32 -12.03
CA ILE A 140 -1.03 -0.93 -11.67
C ILE A 140 -0.99 -0.83 -10.14
N VAL A 141 -0.22 0.10 -9.60
CA VAL A 141 -0.17 0.41 -8.17
C VAL A 141 -0.73 1.81 -7.95
N CYS A 142 -1.73 1.93 -7.09
CA CYS A 142 -2.34 3.18 -6.66
C CYS A 142 -2.24 3.25 -5.14
N SER A 143 -1.26 3.98 -4.61
CA SER A 143 -0.86 3.89 -3.20
C SER A 143 -1.16 5.19 -2.46
N GLU A 144 -2.16 5.16 -1.56
CA GLU A 144 -2.62 6.33 -0.77
C GLU A 144 -3.04 7.49 -1.70
N ILE A 145 -3.90 7.18 -2.68
CA ILE A 145 -4.36 8.13 -3.68
C ILE A 145 -5.88 8.20 -3.74
N ILE A 146 -6.58 7.07 -3.63
CA ILE A 146 -8.04 7.02 -3.81
C ILE A 146 -8.83 7.94 -2.86
N GLU A 147 -8.33 8.18 -1.65
CA GLU A 147 -8.89 9.12 -0.67
C GLU A 147 -8.77 10.61 -1.07
N HIS A 148 -7.92 10.89 -2.06
CA HIS A 148 -7.70 12.21 -2.68
C HIS A 148 -8.50 12.39 -3.98
N ILE A 149 -9.12 11.34 -4.51
CA ILE A 149 -9.82 11.35 -5.81
C ILE A 149 -11.32 11.62 -5.62
N GLU A 150 -11.88 12.58 -6.35
CA GLU A 150 -13.29 12.95 -6.31
C GLU A 150 -14.21 11.82 -6.78
N ASN A 151 -13.76 11.06 -7.77
CA ASN A 151 -14.52 9.97 -8.38
C ASN A 151 -13.76 8.63 -8.34
N PRO A 152 -13.85 7.86 -7.23
CA PRO A 152 -13.22 6.54 -7.14
C PRO A 152 -13.75 5.55 -8.20
N TRP A 153 -14.99 5.72 -8.67
CA TRP A 153 -15.54 4.87 -9.73
C TRP A 153 -14.84 5.09 -11.07
N LYS A 154 -14.51 6.34 -11.41
CA LYS A 154 -13.72 6.66 -12.61
C LYS A 154 -12.33 6.05 -12.49
N LEU A 155 -11.67 6.19 -11.35
CA LEU A 155 -10.36 5.60 -11.10
C LEU A 155 -10.36 4.09 -11.42
N PHE A 156 -11.34 3.34 -10.91
CA PHE A 156 -11.46 1.92 -11.21
C PHE A 156 -11.73 1.61 -12.69
N ARG A 157 -12.52 2.44 -13.40
CA ARG A 157 -12.70 2.31 -14.86
C ARG A 157 -11.39 2.51 -15.60
N ASP A 158 -10.64 3.54 -15.25
CA ASP A 158 -9.34 3.85 -15.84
C ASP A 158 -8.36 2.70 -15.60
N VAL A 159 -8.28 2.20 -14.37
CA VAL A 159 -7.45 1.04 -14.04
C VAL A 159 -7.88 -0.18 -14.86
N LYS A 160 -9.19 -0.52 -14.91
CA LYS A 160 -9.68 -1.69 -15.65
C LYS A 160 -9.38 -1.60 -17.14
N LYS A 161 -9.50 -0.42 -17.75
CA LYS A 161 -9.22 -0.20 -19.18
C LYS A 161 -7.75 -0.47 -19.52
N HIS A 162 -6.83 0.06 -18.72
CA HIS A 162 -5.40 0.03 -19.04
C HIS A 162 -4.65 -1.19 -18.46
N LEU A 163 -5.23 -1.88 -17.47
CA LEU A 163 -4.67 -3.12 -16.95
C LEU A 163 -4.93 -4.27 -17.92
N LYS A 164 -3.92 -5.10 -18.19
CA LYS A 164 -4.06 -6.34 -18.98
C LYS A 164 -4.99 -7.34 -18.29
N GLU A 165 -5.57 -8.23 -19.09
CA GLU A 165 -6.23 -9.44 -18.57
C GLU A 165 -5.29 -10.22 -17.64
N SER A 166 -5.80 -10.69 -16.50
CA SER A 166 -5.00 -11.30 -15.42
C SER A 166 -3.93 -10.39 -14.80
N GLY A 167 -3.92 -9.10 -15.13
CA GLY A 167 -3.05 -8.09 -14.52
C GLY A 167 -3.37 -7.89 -13.04
N LEU A 168 -2.40 -7.35 -12.31
CA LEU A 168 -2.52 -7.07 -10.88
C LEU A 168 -2.80 -5.59 -10.64
N PHE A 169 -3.90 -5.29 -9.95
CA PHE A 169 -4.13 -3.96 -9.39
C PHE A 169 -3.87 -3.98 -7.88
N VAL A 170 -2.94 -3.13 -7.44
CA VAL A 170 -2.65 -2.91 -6.03
C VAL A 170 -3.19 -1.54 -5.63
N LEU A 171 -4.09 -1.51 -4.67
CA LEU A 171 -4.70 -0.29 -4.17
C LEU A 171 -4.42 -0.15 -2.67
N THR A 172 -4.00 1.03 -2.22
CA THR A 172 -3.88 1.32 -0.78
C THR A 172 -4.64 2.57 -0.40
N THR A 173 -5.13 2.61 0.83
CA THR A 173 -5.84 3.75 1.39
C THR A 173 -5.84 3.69 2.93
N PRO A 174 -5.95 4.82 3.64
CA PRO A 174 -6.11 4.85 5.08
C PRO A 174 -7.27 3.98 5.57
N ASN A 175 -7.02 3.22 6.63
CA ASN A 175 -8.01 2.34 7.23
C ASN A 175 -8.85 3.08 8.28
N ILE A 176 -9.92 3.72 7.82
CA ILE A 176 -10.90 4.37 8.68
C ILE A 176 -11.66 3.40 9.60
N GLN A 177 -11.61 2.09 9.32
CA GLN A 177 -12.30 1.05 10.08
C GLN A 177 -11.43 0.40 11.15
N SER A 178 -10.19 0.87 11.34
CA SER A 178 -9.33 0.50 12.46
C SER A 178 -9.98 0.82 13.80
N SER A 179 -9.68 0.06 14.86
CA SER A 179 -10.27 0.26 16.19
C SER A 179 -10.02 1.67 16.72
N PHE A 180 -8.84 2.23 16.45
CA PHE A 180 -8.52 3.61 16.82
C PHE A 180 -9.35 4.63 16.04
N SER A 181 -9.50 4.46 14.72
CA SER A 181 -10.33 5.35 13.92
C SER A 181 -11.80 5.30 14.32
N LYS A 182 -12.33 4.10 14.63
CA LYS A 182 -13.69 3.93 15.18
C LYS A 182 -13.88 4.64 16.53
N LEU A 183 -12.90 4.52 17.42
CA LEU A 183 -12.94 5.19 18.72
C LEU A 183 -12.88 6.71 18.56
N LYS A 184 -12.00 7.19 17.67
CA LYS A 184 -11.89 8.62 17.33
C LYS A 184 -13.20 9.15 16.76
N PHE A 185 -13.83 8.40 15.87
CA PHE A 185 -15.14 8.74 15.30
C PHE A 185 -16.22 8.81 16.40
N LEU A 186 -16.27 7.83 17.29
CA LEU A 186 -17.25 7.80 18.38
C LEU A 186 -17.18 9.05 19.29
N PHE A 187 -15.97 9.52 19.62
CA PHE A 187 -15.80 10.62 20.55
C PHE A 187 -15.69 12.01 19.89
N LEU A 188 -15.18 12.08 18.66
CA LEU A 188 -14.88 13.35 17.98
C LEU A 188 -15.69 13.57 16.71
N GLY A 189 -16.43 12.57 16.21
CA GLY A 189 -17.16 12.62 14.94
C GLY A 189 -16.28 12.50 13.69
N TYR A 190 -14.97 12.30 13.84
CA TYR A 190 -14.00 12.26 12.74
C TYR A 190 -13.24 10.94 12.69
N PHE A 191 -13.06 10.37 11.49
CA PHE A 191 -12.16 9.25 11.28
C PHE A 191 -10.69 9.67 11.42
N HIS A 192 -9.82 8.70 11.74
CA HIS A 192 -8.38 8.94 11.73
C HIS A 192 -7.94 9.31 10.31
N TRP A 193 -7.11 10.36 10.18
CA TRP A 193 -6.73 11.02 8.91
C TRP A 193 -7.81 11.83 8.18
N PHE A 194 -9.05 11.87 8.68
CA PHE A 194 -10.15 12.65 8.10
C PHE A 194 -10.70 13.63 9.13
N THR A 195 -9.86 14.59 9.52
CA THR A 195 -10.18 15.71 10.42
C THR A 195 -10.05 17.05 9.69
N PRO A 196 -10.58 18.17 10.22
CA PRO A 196 -10.47 19.49 9.58
C PRO A 196 -9.04 19.86 9.12
N ASN A 197 -8.01 19.49 9.88
CA ASN A 197 -6.61 19.73 9.53
C ASN A 197 -6.10 18.91 8.32
N CYS A 198 -6.85 17.88 7.90
CA CYS A 198 -6.49 16.97 6.81
C CYS A 198 -7.36 17.16 5.57
N PHE A 199 -8.46 17.89 5.65
CA PHE A 199 -9.41 18.04 4.53
C PHE A 199 -8.84 18.82 3.34
N SER A 200 -7.72 19.52 3.51
CA SER A 200 -6.99 20.11 2.38
C SER A 200 -6.36 19.06 1.46
N PHE A 201 -6.26 17.80 1.88
CA PHE A 201 -5.72 16.72 1.07
C PHE A 201 -6.58 15.45 1.10
N HIS A 202 -7.05 14.98 2.26
CA HIS A 202 -7.95 13.82 2.35
C HIS A 202 -9.41 14.22 2.28
N ILE A 203 -10.04 13.98 1.13
CA ILE A 203 -11.42 14.38 0.87
C ILE A 203 -12.43 13.24 1.08
N ASN A 204 -12.00 11.98 0.90
CA ASN A 204 -12.90 10.82 0.94
C ASN A 204 -12.48 9.78 1.99
N PRO A 205 -13.23 9.59 3.09
CA PRO A 205 -13.04 8.47 4.00
C PRO A 205 -13.56 7.18 3.34
N ILE A 206 -12.70 6.56 2.52
CA ILE A 206 -13.05 5.38 1.73
C ILE A 206 -13.23 4.15 2.64
N PHE A 207 -14.42 3.54 2.59
CA PHE A 207 -14.69 2.31 3.34
C PHE A 207 -14.21 1.08 2.56
N LYS A 208 -13.80 0.02 3.29
CA LYS A 208 -13.44 -1.26 2.67
C LYS A 208 -14.56 -1.83 1.78
N TRP A 209 -15.80 -1.77 2.26
CA TRP A 209 -16.95 -2.30 1.51
C TRP A 209 -17.20 -1.50 0.22
N GLU A 210 -16.88 -0.21 0.20
CA GLU A 210 -17.03 0.64 -0.98
C GLU A 210 -16.00 0.26 -2.04
N VAL A 211 -14.74 0.07 -1.63
CA VAL A 211 -13.69 -0.47 -2.50
C VAL A 211 -14.09 -1.82 -3.07
N GLU A 212 -14.59 -2.74 -2.23
CA GLU A 212 -15.05 -4.06 -2.66
C GLU A 212 -16.25 -3.97 -3.62
N LEU A 213 -17.19 -3.07 -3.37
CA LEU A 213 -18.35 -2.83 -4.23
C LEU A 213 -17.93 -2.34 -5.62
N ILE A 214 -17.07 -1.31 -5.68
CA ILE A 214 -16.58 -0.74 -6.94
C ILE A 214 -15.76 -1.79 -7.69
N ALA A 215 -14.85 -2.49 -6.99
CA ALA A 215 -14.05 -3.56 -7.56
C ALA A 215 -14.93 -4.64 -8.20
N ASN A 216 -15.92 -5.15 -7.47
CA ASN A 216 -16.84 -6.17 -7.98
C ASN A 216 -17.66 -5.67 -9.18
N LYS A 217 -18.07 -4.38 -9.18
CA LYS A 217 -18.83 -3.80 -10.30
C LYS A 217 -18.03 -3.75 -11.61
N TYR A 218 -16.70 -3.66 -11.52
CA TYR A 218 -15.79 -3.67 -12.66
C TYR A 218 -15.04 -5.00 -12.81
N ASP A 219 -15.62 -6.09 -12.30
CA ASP A 219 -15.12 -7.46 -12.44
C ASP A 219 -13.66 -7.60 -11.97
N PHE A 220 -13.28 -6.91 -10.90
CA PHE A 220 -12.03 -7.18 -10.20
C PHE A 220 -12.26 -8.25 -9.14
N LYS A 221 -11.41 -9.27 -9.13
CA LYS A 221 -11.40 -10.29 -8.09
C LYS A 221 -10.40 -9.92 -6.99
N LEU A 222 -10.88 -9.77 -5.75
CA LEU A 222 -10.02 -9.56 -4.58
C LEU A 222 -9.27 -10.86 -4.25
N GLU A 223 -7.95 -10.87 -4.43
CA GLU A 223 -7.09 -12.02 -4.09
C GLU A 223 -6.61 -11.95 -2.64
N LYS A 224 -6.29 -10.74 -2.17
CA LYS A 224 -5.72 -10.55 -0.83
C LYS A 224 -5.97 -9.14 -0.33
N ILE A 225 -6.16 -9.02 0.98
CA ILE A 225 -6.12 -7.74 1.70
C ILE A 225 -5.14 -7.84 2.88
N CYS A 226 -4.33 -6.81 3.08
CA CYS A 226 -3.38 -6.68 4.18
C CYS A 226 -3.60 -5.36 4.92
N GLY A 227 -3.19 -5.30 6.19
CA GLY A 227 -3.05 -4.05 6.93
C GLY A 227 -1.59 -3.60 7.01
N SER A 228 -1.34 -2.29 6.91
CA SER A 228 -0.02 -1.70 7.17
C SER A 228 0.27 -1.59 8.67
N GLY A 229 1.55 -1.57 9.05
CA GLY A 229 1.98 -1.44 10.45
C GLY A 229 2.31 -2.76 11.16
N ASP A 230 2.17 -3.90 10.49
CA ASP A 230 2.49 -5.22 11.06
C ASP A 230 4.01 -5.48 11.21
N TYR A 231 4.89 -4.70 10.57
CA TYR A 231 6.33 -4.94 10.42
C TYR A 231 7.09 -3.61 10.56
N TYR A 232 8.14 -3.53 11.39
CA TYR A 232 9.06 -2.39 11.34
C TYR A 232 10.51 -2.76 11.67
N PHE A 233 11.43 -1.94 11.20
CA PHE A 233 12.85 -2.11 11.44
C PHE A 233 13.31 -1.19 12.56
N ASN A 234 14.21 -1.71 13.40
CA ASN A 234 14.92 -0.89 14.38
C ASN A 234 16.35 -0.67 13.89
N LYS A 235 16.66 0.60 13.57
CA LYS A 235 17.95 1.07 13.02
C LYS A 235 19.16 0.62 13.87
N ASN A 236 19.02 0.64 15.20
CA ASN A 236 20.12 0.34 16.14
C ASN A 236 20.48 -1.15 16.19
N SER A 237 19.57 -2.04 15.75
CA SER A 237 19.77 -3.49 15.85
C SER A 237 19.89 -4.18 14.50
N GLY A 238 19.57 -3.50 13.39
CA GLY A 238 19.51 -4.11 12.06
C GLY A 238 18.51 -5.28 11.94
N LYS A 239 17.64 -5.45 12.95
CA LYS A 239 16.64 -6.52 13.06
C LYS A 239 15.25 -5.95 12.85
N LEU A 240 14.43 -6.68 12.10
CA LEU A 240 12.98 -6.49 12.06
C LEU A 240 12.43 -6.80 13.46
N LYS A 241 11.89 -5.80 14.13
CA LYS A 241 11.09 -6.03 15.33
C LYS A 241 9.64 -6.03 14.89
N LYS A 242 8.95 -7.10 15.25
CA LYS A 242 7.54 -7.18 14.98
C LYS A 242 6.75 -6.84 16.21
N ILE A 243 6.22 -5.63 16.28
CA ILE A 243 5.24 -5.29 17.31
C ILE A 243 4.30 -4.20 16.82
N MET A 244 3.23 -4.58 16.13
CA MET A 244 1.87 -4.20 16.51
C MET A 244 0.89 -4.73 15.46
N ASN A 245 -0.26 -5.26 15.90
CA ASN A 245 -1.46 -5.36 15.07
C ASN A 245 -1.97 -3.94 14.82
N LYS A 246 -1.23 -3.18 14.01
CA LYS A 246 -1.68 -1.91 13.48
C LYS A 246 -2.15 -2.18 12.07
N ASN A 247 -3.22 -1.51 11.72
CA ASN A 247 -3.91 -1.68 10.45
C ASN A 247 -4.31 -0.25 10.05
N GLU A 248 -3.30 0.61 9.85
CA GLU A 248 -3.50 2.05 9.63
C GLU A 248 -3.87 2.39 8.20
N SER A 249 -3.38 1.61 7.24
CA SER A 249 -3.81 1.60 5.84
C SER A 249 -4.17 0.17 5.44
N LEU A 250 -5.12 0.04 4.53
CA LEU A 250 -5.44 -1.23 3.88
C LEU A 250 -4.68 -1.31 2.56
N ILE A 251 -4.16 -2.49 2.25
CA ILE A 251 -3.55 -2.81 0.95
C ILE A 251 -4.39 -3.92 0.32
N PHE A 252 -5.04 -3.61 -0.79
CA PHE A 252 -5.84 -4.52 -1.58
C PHE A 252 -5.05 -5.00 -2.79
N PHE A 253 -5.17 -6.29 -3.10
CA PHE A 253 -4.61 -6.92 -4.27
C PHE A 253 -5.73 -7.52 -5.10
N PHE A 254 -6.01 -6.92 -6.26
CA PHE A 254 -7.05 -7.31 -7.19
C PHE A 254 -6.47 -7.93 -8.46
N LYS A 255 -7.18 -8.91 -9.00
CA LYS A 255 -6.97 -9.41 -10.36
C LYS A 255 -8.07 -8.88 -11.27
N LYS A 256 -7.69 -8.39 -12.45
CA LYS A 256 -8.61 -8.15 -13.57
C LYS A 256 -8.93 -9.46 -14.25
#